data_AF-A0A370UCL1-F1
#
_entry.id   AF-A0A370UCL1-F1
#
_cell.length_a   1.000
_cell.length_b   1.000
_cell.length_c   1.000
_cell.angle_alpha   90.00
_cell.angle_beta   90.00
_cell.angle_gamma   90.00
#
_symmetry.space_group_name_H-M   'P 1'
#
loop_
_entity.id
_entity.type
_entity.pdbx_description
1 polymer ?
#
loop_
_entity_poly.entity_id
_entity_poly.type
_entity_poly.pdbx_seq_one_letter_code
_entity_poly.pdbx_strand_id
1 'polypeptide(L)'
;MDQAYRKSKLFFIVTFVISCYLIFSFPEHTTTTLKRVRGWYTQPYVAPLVGLSILAFFSFIKLLTLLKPQQGEPTLVQGLIDNLPYYQVVVITGGLFVVYIYALGWIGFAPATLLFVLALLWLSRLLTWFWAFCAVAAVSMIVLIFRVGVNIWFPDVVLYEALFSDDVLWFTNSYL
;
A
#
# COMPACT_ATOMS: atom_id res chain seq x y z
N MET A 1 22.83 -2.99 26.14
CA MET A 1 21.43 -2.62 25.84
C MET A 1 21.11 -3.10 24.44
N ASP A 2 19.99 -3.80 24.26
CA ASP A 2 19.77 -4.71 23.14
C ASP A 2 19.84 -4.04 21.76
N GLN A 3 20.60 -4.65 20.86
CA GLN A 3 20.63 -4.32 19.43
C GLN A 3 19.21 -4.28 18.83
N ALA A 4 18.27 -5.07 19.38
CA ALA A 4 16.85 -5.06 19.04
C ALA A 4 16.13 -3.75 19.39
N TYR A 5 16.46 -3.12 20.53
CA TYR A 5 15.88 -1.83 20.94
C TYR A 5 16.29 -0.71 19.98
N ARG A 6 17.56 -0.70 19.57
CA ARG A 6 18.10 0.28 18.60
C ARG A 6 17.50 0.12 17.20
N LYS A 7 17.31 -1.12 16.74
CA LYS A 7 16.63 -1.46 15.47
C LYS A 7 15.20 -0.91 15.40
N SER A 8 14.46 -1.07 16.49
CA SER A 8 13.08 -0.61 16.62
C SER A 8 12.97 0.91 16.51
N LYS A 9 13.83 1.65 17.22
CA LYS A 9 13.84 3.13 17.23
C LYS A 9 14.03 3.73 15.83
N LEU A 10 15.03 3.26 15.08
CA LEU A 10 15.31 3.78 13.72
C LEU A 10 14.17 3.52 12.75
N PHE A 11 13.58 2.32 12.78
CA PHE A 11 12.44 1.98 11.93
C PHE A 11 11.26 2.93 12.17
N PHE A 12 10.92 3.21 13.43
CA PHE A 12 9.82 4.12 13.76
C PHE A 12 10.13 5.58 13.41
N ILE A 13 11.37 6.04 13.54
CA ILE A 13 11.78 7.39 13.09
C ILE A 13 11.58 7.54 11.59
N VAL A 14 12.13 6.62 10.79
CA VAL A 14 12.03 6.67 9.33
C VAL A 14 10.58 6.58 8.89
N THR A 15 9.81 5.65 9.47
CA THR A 15 8.39 5.49 9.17
C THR A 15 7.60 6.76 9.50
N PHE A 16 7.86 7.39 10.64
CA PHE A 16 7.19 8.64 11.04
C PHE A 16 7.51 9.78 10.07
N VAL A 17 8.79 10.00 9.75
CA VAL A 17 9.22 11.08 8.85
C VAL A 17 8.63 10.90 7.46
N ILE A 18 8.69 9.69 6.89
CA ILE A 18 8.10 9.38 5.58
C ILE A 18 6.59 9.59 5.60
N SER A 19 5.90 9.13 6.65
CA SER A 19 4.44 9.28 6.77
C SER A 19 4.04 10.75 6.82
N CYS A 20 4.73 11.56 7.62
CA CYS A 20 4.49 13.00 7.69
C CYS A 20 4.73 13.67 6.33
N TYR A 21 5.86 13.36 5.68
CA TYR A 21 6.16 13.88 4.34
C TYR A 21 5.05 13.54 3.33
N LEU A 22 4.58 12.29 3.32
CA LEU A 22 3.48 11.86 2.43
C LEU A 22 2.15 12.55 2.75
N ILE A 23 1.83 12.75 4.03
CA ILE A 23 0.60 13.47 4.45
C ILE A 23 0.65 14.93 3.99
N PHE A 24 1.78 15.61 4.16
CA PHE A 24 1.92 17.03 3.79
C PHE A 24 2.04 17.25 2.28
N SER A 25 2.63 16.31 1.53
CA SER A 25 2.71 16.37 0.06
C SER A 25 1.41 15.89 -0.64
N PHE A 26 0.53 15.17 0.08
CA PHE A 26 -0.73 14.66 -0.47
C PHE A 26 -1.60 15.71 -1.18
N PRO A 27 -1.81 16.93 -0.64
CA PRO A 27 -2.62 17.94 -1.30
C PRO A 27 -2.02 18.35 -2.64
N GLU A 28 -0.71 18.52 -2.75
CA GLU A 28 -0.03 18.97 -3.98
C GLU A 28 -0.23 17.99 -5.14
N HIS A 29 -0.16 16.69 -4.85
CA HIS A 29 -0.29 15.63 -5.86
C HIS A 29 -1.74 15.32 -6.27
N THR A 30 -2.73 15.71 -5.46
CA THR A 30 -4.15 15.41 -5.71
C THR A 30 -4.99 16.63 -6.08
N THR A 31 -4.51 17.85 -5.83
CA THR A 31 -5.23 19.12 -6.15
C THR A 31 -5.03 19.58 -7.58
N THR A 32 -3.86 19.35 -8.16
CA THR A 32 -3.47 19.89 -9.47
C THR A 32 -3.96 19.02 -10.63
N THR A 33 -4.08 17.70 -10.43
CA THR A 33 -4.27 16.74 -11.54
C THR A 33 -5.72 16.28 -11.75
N LEU A 34 -6.59 16.39 -10.74
CA LEU A 34 -7.95 15.84 -10.78
C LEU A 34 -9.01 16.96 -10.77
N LYS A 35 -9.87 17.04 -11.80
CA LYS A 35 -11.03 17.94 -11.84
C LYS A 35 -12.00 17.56 -10.70
N ARG A 36 -12.15 18.43 -9.69
CA ARG A 36 -12.96 18.16 -8.50
C ARG A 36 -14.37 18.74 -8.60
N VAL A 37 -15.37 17.93 -8.25
CA VAL A 37 -16.77 18.34 -8.06
C VAL A 37 -17.12 18.56 -6.57
N ARG A 38 -16.30 18.03 -5.63
CA ARG A 38 -16.50 18.14 -4.16
C ARG A 38 -15.18 18.35 -3.41
N GLY A 39 -15.27 18.74 -2.13
CA GLY A 39 -14.12 18.96 -1.25
C GLY A 39 -13.24 17.70 -1.11
N TRP A 40 -11.92 17.90 -1.06
CA TRP A 40 -10.91 16.83 -1.10
C TRP A 40 -11.10 15.74 -0.04
N TYR A 41 -11.60 16.10 1.14
CA TYR A 41 -11.81 15.20 2.28
C TYR A 41 -13.02 14.26 2.14
N THR A 42 -13.87 14.44 1.12
CA THR A 42 -15.07 13.61 0.89
C THR A 42 -14.89 12.57 -0.23
N GLN A 43 -13.72 12.51 -0.84
CA GLN A 43 -13.45 11.62 -1.97
C GLN A 43 -12.78 10.32 -1.51
N PRO A 44 -13.01 9.19 -2.19
CA PRO A 44 -12.44 7.88 -1.81
C PRO A 44 -10.90 7.88 -1.78
N TYR A 45 -10.25 8.82 -2.46
CA TYR A 45 -8.80 9.04 -2.43
C TYR A 45 -8.25 9.48 -1.07
N VAL A 46 -9.08 9.76 -0.07
CA VAL A 46 -8.67 10.13 1.30
C VAL A 46 -8.36 8.90 2.17
N ALA A 47 -8.76 7.70 1.76
CA ALA A 47 -8.48 6.48 2.52
C ALA A 47 -6.97 6.25 2.80
N PRO A 48 -6.04 6.49 1.85
CA PRO A 48 -4.60 6.50 2.12
C PRO A 48 -4.16 7.49 3.21
N LEU A 49 -4.77 8.68 3.30
CA LEU A 49 -4.47 9.65 4.36
C LEU A 49 -4.83 9.12 5.74
N VAL A 50 -5.96 8.39 5.86
CA VAL A 50 -6.36 7.77 7.12
C VAL A 50 -5.32 6.73 7.54
N GLY A 51 -4.90 5.86 6.61
CA GLY A 51 -3.86 4.86 6.86
C GLY A 51 -2.53 5.50 7.26
N LEU A 52 -2.08 6.54 6.54
CA LEU A 52 -0.87 7.30 6.86
C LEU A 52 -0.96 7.99 8.22
N SER A 53 -2.12 8.55 8.57
CA SER A 53 -2.33 9.24 9.85
C SER A 53 -2.22 8.27 11.03
N ILE A 54 -2.84 7.09 10.90
CA ILE A 54 -2.72 6.01 11.88
C ILE A 54 -1.26 5.55 12.01
N LEU A 55 -0.58 5.34 10.88
CA LEU A 55 0.83 4.93 10.84
C LEU A 55 1.74 5.96 11.52
N ALA A 56 1.55 7.25 11.21
CA ALA A 56 2.29 8.36 11.83
C ALA A 56 2.01 8.44 13.33
N PHE A 57 0.75 8.34 13.74
CA PHE A 57 0.36 8.40 15.15
C PHE A 57 0.99 7.28 15.99
N PHE A 58 0.90 6.02 15.54
CA PHE A 58 1.52 4.90 16.26
C PHE A 58 3.04 4.95 16.24
N SER A 59 3.64 5.39 15.13
CA SER A 59 5.10 5.59 15.05
C SER A 59 5.56 6.68 16.02
N PHE A 60 4.80 7.77 16.16
CA PHE A 60 5.06 8.84 17.12
C PHE A 60 4.98 8.36 18.57
N ILE A 61 3.91 7.64 18.94
CA ILE A 61 3.76 7.07 20.28
C ILE A 61 4.96 6.16 20.61
N LYS A 62 5.35 5.29 19.66
CA LYS A 62 6.52 4.42 19.83
C LYS A 62 7.80 5.23 19.98
N LEU A 63 7.97 6.31 19.23
CA LEU A 63 9.11 7.21 19.40
C LEU A 63 9.21 7.77 20.81
N LEU A 64 8.09 8.25 21.36
CA LEU A 64 8.03 8.81 22.72
C LEU A 64 8.48 7.80 23.77
N THR A 65 8.17 6.51 23.58
CA THR A 65 8.64 5.43 24.47
C THR A 65 10.13 5.07 24.30
N LEU A 66 10.73 5.45 23.17
CA LEU A 66 12.12 5.13 22.78
C LEU A 66 13.07 6.33 22.90
N LEU A 67 12.58 7.48 23.37
CA LEU A 67 13.27 8.77 23.36
C LEU A 67 14.30 8.96 24.49
N LYS A 68 14.62 7.91 25.28
CA LYS A 68 15.70 8.02 26.27
C LYS A 68 17.04 8.19 25.54
N PRO A 69 17.74 9.33 25.70
CA PRO A 69 19.03 9.53 25.07
C PRO A 69 20.05 8.60 25.73
N GLN A 70 20.79 7.84 24.94
CA GLN A 70 21.94 7.09 25.42
C GLN A 70 23.19 7.61 24.73
N GLN A 71 24.19 7.99 25.51
CA GLN A 71 25.46 8.47 24.98
C GLN A 71 26.17 7.35 24.22
N GLY A 72 26.62 7.64 22.99
CA GLY A 72 27.30 6.67 22.12
C GLY A 72 26.45 6.02 21.02
N GLU A 73 25.24 6.54 20.71
CA GLU A 73 24.47 6.05 19.57
C GLU A 73 25.18 6.35 18.24
N PRO A 74 25.35 5.35 17.34
CA PRO A 74 25.88 5.57 16.00
C PRO A 74 24.95 6.49 15.20
N THR A 75 25.51 7.22 14.23
CA THR A 75 24.77 8.11 13.32
C THR A 75 23.58 7.37 12.69
N LEU A 76 22.45 8.07 12.51
CA LEU A 76 21.20 7.51 11.95
C LEU A 76 21.43 6.72 10.64
N VAL A 77 22.33 7.24 9.78
CA VAL A 77 22.71 6.62 8.50
C VAL A 77 23.44 5.29 8.70
N GLN A 78 24.40 5.25 9.63
CA GLN A 78 25.16 4.05 9.97
C GLN A 78 24.22 2.97 10.51
N GLY A 79 23.30 3.35 11.40
CA GLY A 79 22.28 2.47 11.94
C GLY A 79 21.30 1.96 10.88
N LEU A 80 21.05 2.70 9.80
CA LEU A 80 20.22 2.24 8.69
C LEU A 80 20.94 1.19 7.85
N ILE A 81 22.20 1.45 7.51
CA ILE A 81 23.04 0.57 6.67
C ILE A 81 23.30 -0.76 7.40
N ASP A 82 23.66 -0.71 8.69
CA ASP A 82 23.95 -1.90 9.49
C ASP A 82 22.72 -2.81 9.68
N ASN A 83 21.51 -2.25 9.58
CA ASN A 83 20.26 -2.97 9.75
C ASN A 83 19.54 -3.28 8.43
N LEU A 84 20.05 -2.80 7.29
CA LEU A 84 19.52 -3.07 5.96
C LEU A 84 19.31 -4.56 5.65
N PRO A 85 20.22 -5.49 6.07
CA PRO A 85 20.01 -6.93 5.88
C PRO A 85 18.78 -7.48 6.62
N TYR A 86 18.34 -6.83 7.69
CA TYR A 86 17.18 -7.24 8.48
C TYR A 86 15.86 -6.65 7.97
N TYR A 87 15.91 -5.65 7.08
CA TYR A 87 14.74 -5.05 6.45
C TYR A 87 14.39 -5.68 5.10
N GLN A 88 15.05 -6.77 4.71
CA GLN A 88 14.81 -7.47 3.43
C GLN A 88 13.33 -7.73 3.17
N VAL A 89 12.56 -8.18 4.17
CA VAL A 89 11.13 -8.43 4.02
C VAL A 89 10.38 -7.14 3.67
N VAL A 90 10.70 -6.02 4.32
CA VAL A 90 10.07 -4.71 4.07
C VAL A 90 10.40 -4.20 2.66
N VAL A 91 11.64 -4.38 2.22
CA VAL A 91 12.07 -3.99 0.87
C VAL A 91 11.39 -4.86 -0.19
N ILE A 92 11.30 -6.17 0.03
CA ILE A 92 10.65 -7.11 -0.89
C ILE A 92 9.15 -6.83 -0.98
N THR A 93 8.46 -6.67 0.15
CA THR A 93 7.02 -6.35 0.16
C THR A 93 6.74 -4.96 -0.41
N GLY A 94 7.60 -3.98 -0.12
CA GLY A 94 7.54 -2.66 -0.74
C GLY A 94 7.71 -2.71 -2.27
N GLY A 95 8.68 -3.49 -2.75
CA GLY A 95 8.88 -3.72 -4.19
C GLY A 95 7.68 -4.40 -4.85
N LEU A 96 7.12 -5.44 -4.22
CA LEU A 96 5.89 -6.09 -4.67
C LEU A 96 4.70 -5.11 -4.72
N PHE A 97 4.61 -4.20 -3.75
CA PHE A 97 3.55 -3.19 -3.73
C PHE A 97 3.71 -2.19 -4.88
N VAL A 98 4.93 -1.76 -5.20
CA VAL A 98 5.18 -0.91 -6.38
C VAL A 98 4.77 -1.62 -7.67
N VAL A 99 5.15 -2.90 -7.82
CA VAL A 99 4.74 -3.71 -8.99
C VAL A 99 3.21 -3.81 -9.07
N TYR A 100 2.54 -4.02 -7.94
CA TYR A 100 1.07 -4.02 -7.87
C TYR A 100 0.47 -2.70 -8.37
N ILE A 101 0.98 -1.54 -7.92
CA ILE A 101 0.48 -0.24 -8.38
C ILE A 101 0.63 -0.07 -9.89
N TYR A 102 1.75 -0.50 -10.48
CA TYR A 102 1.91 -0.48 -11.94
C TYR A 102 0.96 -1.46 -12.63
N ALA A 103 0.79 -2.67 -12.07
CA ALA A 103 -0.09 -3.68 -12.63
C ALA A 103 -1.57 -3.24 -12.66
N LEU A 104 -2.02 -2.40 -11.72
CA LEU A 104 -3.39 -1.87 -11.71
C LEU A 104 -3.79 -1.23 -13.04
N GLY A 105 -2.90 -0.45 -13.67
CA GLY A 105 -3.19 0.20 -14.95
C GLY A 105 -3.15 -0.74 -16.16
N TRP A 106 -2.47 -1.88 -16.03
CA TRP A 106 -2.29 -2.83 -17.15
C TRP A 106 -3.37 -3.90 -17.15
N ILE A 107 -3.52 -4.63 -16.05
CA ILE A 107 -4.38 -5.82 -15.96
C ILE A 107 -5.67 -5.56 -15.17
N GLY A 108 -5.76 -4.44 -14.45
CA GLY A 108 -6.94 -4.07 -13.66
C GLY A 108 -6.93 -4.51 -12.21
N PHE A 109 -7.89 -3.99 -11.45
CA PHE A 109 -7.91 -4.07 -9.98
C PHE A 109 -7.97 -5.51 -9.45
N ALA A 110 -8.95 -6.30 -9.87
CA ALA A 110 -9.15 -7.67 -9.41
C ALA A 110 -7.91 -8.58 -9.62
N PRO A 111 -7.40 -8.74 -10.86
CA PRO A 111 -6.27 -9.64 -11.09
C PRO A 111 -4.95 -9.11 -10.50
N ALA A 112 -4.71 -7.79 -10.50
CA ALA A 112 -3.54 -7.22 -9.84
C ALA A 112 -3.56 -7.47 -8.32
N THR A 113 -4.71 -7.27 -7.68
CA THR A 113 -4.88 -7.49 -6.24
C THR A 113 -4.71 -8.97 -5.89
N LEU A 114 -5.28 -9.86 -6.70
CA LEU A 114 -5.15 -11.31 -6.51
C LEU A 114 -3.70 -11.77 -6.63
N LEU A 115 -2.99 -11.35 -7.68
CA LEU A 115 -1.57 -11.67 -7.86
C LEU A 115 -0.71 -11.12 -6.71
N PHE A 116 -1.01 -9.91 -6.24
CA PHE A 116 -0.33 -9.31 -5.10
C PHE A 116 -0.54 -10.11 -3.80
N VAL A 117 -1.79 -10.47 -3.48
CA VAL A 117 -2.10 -11.28 -2.29
C VAL A 117 -1.48 -12.67 -2.38
N LEU A 118 -1.51 -13.32 -3.54
CA LEU A 118 -0.86 -14.61 -3.75
C LEU A 118 0.67 -14.51 -3.59
N ALA A 119 1.30 -13.44 -4.09
CA ALA A 119 2.72 -13.20 -3.90
C ALA A 119 3.07 -12.99 -2.41
N LEU A 120 2.22 -12.31 -1.64
CA LEU A 120 2.39 -12.16 -0.20
C LEU A 120 2.21 -13.49 0.56
N LEU A 121 1.22 -14.30 0.18
CA LEU A 121 1.01 -15.64 0.75
C LEU A 121 2.19 -16.56 0.44
N TRP A 122 2.73 -16.47 -0.78
CA TRP A 122 3.92 -17.20 -1.19
C TRP A 122 5.16 -16.77 -0.39
N LEU A 123 5.39 -15.46 -0.25
CA LEU A 123 6.48 -14.91 0.55
C LEU A 123 6.39 -15.34 2.02
N SER A 124 5.17 -15.42 2.54
CA SER A 124 4.87 -15.87 3.92
C SER A 124 4.90 -17.39 4.08
N ARG A 125 5.17 -18.16 3.01
CA ARG A 125 5.10 -19.63 2.95
C ARG A 125 3.73 -20.22 3.36
N LEU A 126 2.67 -19.43 3.20
CA LEU A 126 1.29 -19.78 3.50
C LEU A 126 0.48 -20.15 2.25
N LEU A 127 1.14 -20.30 1.10
CA LEU A 127 0.48 -20.65 -0.16
C LEU A 127 0.04 -22.12 -0.18
N THR A 128 -1.10 -22.39 0.43
CA THR A 128 -1.83 -23.66 0.31
C THR A 128 -3.14 -23.45 -0.43
N TRP A 129 -3.76 -24.53 -0.92
CA TRP A 129 -5.06 -24.46 -1.60
C TRP A 129 -6.15 -23.74 -0.80
N PHE A 130 -6.17 -23.93 0.51
CA PHE A 130 -7.09 -23.25 1.40
C PHE A 130 -6.89 -21.73 1.38
N TRP A 131 -5.64 -21.26 1.55
CA TRP A 131 -5.33 -19.82 1.54
C TRP A 131 -5.49 -19.18 0.17
N ALA A 132 -5.20 -19.91 -0.91
CA ALA A 132 -5.46 -19.45 -2.27
C ALA A 132 -6.95 -19.22 -2.50
N PHE A 133 -7.81 -20.15 -2.04
CA PHE A 133 -9.26 -19.97 -2.10
C PHE A 133 -9.74 -18.79 -1.26
N CYS A 134 -9.22 -18.64 -0.03
CA CYS A 134 -9.52 -17.48 0.81
C CYS A 134 -9.11 -16.16 0.14
N ALA A 135 -7.96 -16.12 -0.56
CA ALA A 135 -7.53 -14.95 -1.30
C ALA A 135 -8.50 -14.61 -2.44
N VAL A 136 -8.92 -15.61 -3.22
CA VAL A 136 -9.94 -15.42 -4.27
C VAL A 136 -11.24 -14.89 -3.67
N ALA A 137 -11.73 -15.50 -2.61
CA ALA A 137 -12.96 -15.09 -1.94
C ALA A 137 -12.87 -13.66 -1.39
N ALA A 138 -11.75 -13.29 -0.76
CA ALA A 138 -11.51 -11.96 -0.23
C ALA A 138 -11.45 -10.89 -1.32
N VAL A 139 -10.72 -11.16 -2.42
CA VAL A 139 -10.65 -10.23 -3.56
C VAL A 139 -12.04 -10.04 -4.19
N SER A 140 -12.77 -11.13 -4.43
CA SER A 140 -14.15 -11.07 -4.93
C SER A 140 -15.07 -10.26 -4.01
N MET A 141 -14.95 -10.45 -2.69
CA MET A 141 -15.74 -9.68 -1.73
C MET A 141 -15.40 -8.19 -1.74
N ILE A 142 -14.11 -7.84 -1.84
CA ILE A 142 -13.67 -6.43 -1.96
C ILE A 142 -14.21 -5.81 -3.25
N VAL A 143 -14.12 -6.52 -4.38
CA VAL A 143 -14.68 -6.08 -5.66
C VAL A 143 -16.19 -5.85 -5.55
N LEU A 144 -16.92 -6.78 -4.91
CA LEU A 144 -18.36 -6.62 -4.67
C LEU A 144 -18.68 -5.43 -3.77
N ILE A 145 -17.88 -5.16 -2.73
CA ILE A 145 -18.07 -3.97 -1.88
C ILE A 145 -17.88 -2.70 -2.70
N PHE A 146 -16.83 -2.61 -3.51
CA PHE A 146 -16.60 -1.41 -4.32
C PHE A 146 -17.62 -1.25 -5.45
N ARG A 147 -18.03 -2.35 -6.09
CA ARG A 147 -19.03 -2.33 -7.17
C ARG A 147 -20.44 -2.10 -6.65
N VAL A 148 -20.91 -2.94 -5.73
CA VAL A 148 -22.31 -2.95 -5.25
C VAL A 148 -22.51 -1.97 -4.09
N GLY A 149 -21.54 -1.89 -3.19
CA GLY A 149 -21.64 -1.05 -1.99
C GLY A 149 -21.33 0.43 -2.27
N VAL A 150 -20.31 0.72 -3.07
CA VAL A 150 -19.82 2.09 -3.30
C VAL A 150 -20.07 2.60 -4.74
N ASN A 151 -20.43 1.72 -5.67
CA ASN A 151 -20.67 2.03 -7.09
C ASN A 151 -19.51 2.81 -7.74
N ILE A 152 -18.28 2.38 -7.45
CA ILE A 152 -17.07 2.93 -8.06
C ILE A 152 -16.75 2.14 -9.32
N TRP A 153 -16.65 2.85 -10.44
CA TRP A 153 -16.16 2.32 -11.71
C TRP A 153 -14.66 2.53 -11.79
N PHE A 154 -13.90 1.46 -12.03
CA PHE A 154 -12.48 1.57 -12.32
C PHE A 154 -12.28 1.93 -13.79
N PRO A 155 -11.31 2.80 -14.12
CA PRO A 155 -11.04 3.19 -15.50
C PRO A 155 -10.54 2.00 -16.33
N ASP A 156 -10.76 2.11 -17.64
CA ASP A 156 -10.42 1.12 -18.65
C ASP A 156 -8.93 0.76 -18.60
N VAL A 157 -8.65 -0.53 -18.71
CA VAL A 157 -7.32 -1.11 -18.51
C VAL A 157 -6.72 -1.47 -19.85
N VAL A 158 -5.45 -1.10 -20.03
CA VAL A 158 -4.73 -1.16 -21.33
C VAL A 158 -4.76 -2.54 -21.96
N LEU A 159 -4.72 -3.61 -21.16
CA LEU A 159 -4.75 -4.98 -21.68
C LEU A 159 -6.11 -5.34 -22.30
N TYR A 160 -7.22 -4.83 -21.76
CA TYR A 160 -8.55 -5.09 -22.31
C TYR A 160 -8.85 -4.21 -23.52
N GLU A 161 -8.37 -2.96 -23.53
CA GLU A 161 -8.38 -2.10 -24.71
C GLU A 161 -7.60 -2.71 -25.89
N ALA A 162 -6.52 -3.45 -25.59
CA ALA A 162 -5.70 -4.09 -26.61
C ALA A 162 -6.24 -5.45 -27.11
N LEU A 163 -6.98 -6.20 -26.29
CA LEU A 163 -7.43 -7.57 -26.59
C LEU A 163 -8.88 -7.69 -27.06
N PHE A 164 -9.77 -6.75 -26.73
CA PHE A 164 -11.19 -6.87 -27.02
C PHE A 164 -11.72 -5.61 -27.74
N SER A 165 -12.62 -5.78 -28.72
CA SER A 165 -13.27 -4.65 -29.42
C SER A 165 -14.64 -4.32 -28.83
N ASP A 166 -14.94 -3.01 -28.77
CA ASP A 166 -16.20 -2.31 -28.45
C ASP A 166 -17.24 -3.08 -27.59
N ASP A 167 -18.04 -3.98 -28.17
CA ASP A 167 -19.15 -4.62 -27.44
C ASP A 167 -18.70 -5.58 -26.31
N VAL A 168 -17.55 -6.26 -26.50
CA VAL A 168 -17.00 -7.19 -25.50
C VAL A 168 -16.25 -6.42 -24.41
N LEU A 169 -15.65 -5.29 -24.78
CA LEU A 169 -15.08 -4.32 -23.83
C LEU A 169 -16.19 -3.77 -22.93
N TRP A 170 -17.30 -3.30 -23.51
CA TRP A 170 -18.42 -2.78 -22.75
C TRP A 170 -19.03 -3.82 -21.80
N PHE A 171 -19.23 -5.07 -22.24
CA PHE A 171 -19.71 -6.14 -21.38
C PHE A 171 -18.72 -6.44 -20.25
N THR A 172 -17.45 -6.64 -20.58
CA THR A 172 -16.41 -7.03 -19.61
C THR A 172 -16.18 -5.92 -18.57
N ASN A 173 -16.24 -4.67 -19.01
CA ASN A 173 -16.11 -3.48 -18.16
C ASN A 173 -17.40 -3.18 -17.35
N SER A 174 -18.58 -3.58 -17.86
CA SER A 174 -19.85 -3.46 -17.15
C SER A 174 -20.00 -4.44 -15.98
N TYR A 175 -19.17 -5.49 -15.92
CA TYR A 175 -19.18 -6.51 -14.86
C TYR A 175 -17.84 -6.65 -14.08
N LEU A 176 -16.78 -5.94 -14.47
CA LEU A 176 -15.49 -5.77 -13.72
C LEU A 176 -15.35 -4.39 -13.08
#